data_AF-A0A5E4HF84-F1
#
_entry.id   AF-A0A5E4HF84-F1
#
_cell.length_a   1.000
_cell.length_b   1.000
_cell.length_c   1.000
_cell.angle_alpha   90.00
_cell.angle_beta   90.00
_cell.angle_gamma   90.00
#
_symmetry.space_group_name_H-M   'P 1'
#
loop_
_entity.id
_entity.type
_entity.pdbx_description
1 polymer ?
#
loop_
_entity_poly.entity_id
_entity_poly.type
_entity_poly.pdbx_seq_one_letter_code
_entity_poly.pdbx_strand_id
1 'polypeptide(L)'
;MDYIIKFTGEVSWEGQANGLPDKIHAFLVFKEYNREVFDAAIETQTGAFLRMGAMFVQKDQGQIIELNKMPQDRIMVPMRWIVSMGVEVVNMVGELSMPDEAGIERLSSGEEPVKQ
;
A
#
# COMPACT_ATOMS: atom_id res chain seq x y z
N MET A 1 2.96 -10.26 -15.44
CA MET A 1 1.85 -9.58 -14.74
C MET A 1 2.33 -9.32 -13.33
N ASP A 2 2.25 -8.09 -12.88
CA ASP A 2 2.78 -7.68 -11.59
C ASP A 2 1.68 -7.78 -10.54
N TYR A 3 2.05 -8.02 -9.29
CA TYR A 3 1.15 -8.16 -8.16
C TYR A 3 1.62 -7.24 -7.05
N ILE A 4 0.67 -6.70 -6.30
CA ILE A 4 0.93 -5.89 -5.13
C ILE A 4 0.38 -6.61 -3.92
N ILE A 5 1.20 -6.79 -2.89
CA ILE A 5 0.74 -7.11 -1.55
C ILE A 5 0.57 -5.79 -0.82
N LYS A 6 -0.68 -5.44 -0.48
CA LYS A 6 -1.03 -4.25 0.28
C LYS A 6 -1.32 -4.62 1.72
N PHE A 7 -0.58 -4.01 2.63
CA PHE A 7 -0.80 -4.08 4.07
C PHE A 7 -1.53 -2.81 4.47
N THR A 8 -2.69 -2.95 5.10
CA THR A 8 -3.49 -1.82 5.60
C THR A 8 -3.49 -1.84 7.11
N GLY A 9 -2.91 -0.81 7.72
CA GLY A 9 -2.98 -0.58 9.16
C GLY A 9 -4.12 0.38 9.49
N GLU A 10 -5.04 -0.01 10.37
CA GLU A 10 -5.98 0.92 10.97
C GLU A 10 -5.30 1.65 12.12
N VAL A 11 -5.41 2.98 12.13
CA VAL A 11 -4.67 3.83 13.07
C VAL A 11 -5.52 4.19 14.28
N SER A 12 -4.94 4.10 15.47
CA SER A 12 -5.58 4.48 16.73
C SER A 12 -5.90 5.98 16.77
N TRP A 13 -6.82 6.36 17.67
CA TRP A 13 -7.15 7.76 17.90
C TRP A 13 -5.90 8.61 18.27
N GLU A 14 -4.93 8.03 18.99
CA GLU A 14 -3.69 8.68 19.36
C GLU A 14 -2.82 8.97 18.13
N GLY A 15 -2.68 7.99 17.23
CA GLY A 15 -1.95 8.18 15.98
C GLY A 15 -2.60 9.25 15.10
N GLN A 16 -3.93 9.24 15.01
CA GLN A 16 -4.70 10.24 14.26
C GLN A 16 -4.56 11.65 14.84
N ALA A 17 -4.59 11.78 16.18
CA ALA A 17 -4.33 13.06 16.86
C ALA A 17 -2.92 13.61 16.60
N ASN A 18 -1.98 12.75 16.17
CA ASN A 18 -0.62 13.12 15.77
C ASN A 18 -0.47 13.29 14.24
N GLY A 19 -1.58 13.41 13.49
CA GLY A 19 -1.58 13.76 12.07
C GLY A 19 -1.50 12.57 11.11
N LEU A 20 -1.66 11.34 11.59
CA LEU A 20 -1.83 10.18 10.70
C LEU A 20 -3.28 10.07 10.21
N PRO A 21 -3.51 9.53 9.00
CA PRO A 21 -4.86 9.18 8.55
C PRO A 21 -5.44 8.03 9.38
N ASP A 22 -6.74 7.76 9.22
CA ASP A 22 -7.44 6.63 9.83
C ASP A 22 -6.91 5.27 9.34
N LYS A 23 -6.39 5.23 8.11
CA LYS A 23 -5.77 4.06 7.48
C LYS A 23 -4.45 4.41 6.82
N ILE A 24 -3.46 3.55 7.01
CA ILE A 24 -2.15 3.64 6.34
C ILE A 24 -1.86 2.38 5.54
N HIS A 25 -1.08 2.54 4.47
CA HIS A 25 -0.76 1.46 3.55
C HIS A 25 0.74 1.27 3.36
N ALA A 26 1.18 0.02 3.41
CA ALA A 26 2.49 -0.43 2.92
C ALA A 26 2.30 -1.38 1.74
N PHE A 27 3.23 -1.36 0.80
CA PHE A 27 3.13 -2.10 -0.45
C PHE A 27 4.40 -2.91 -0.69
N LEU A 28 4.23 -4.12 -1.19
CA LEU A 28 5.30 -4.94 -1.78
C LEU A 28 4.90 -5.32 -3.20
N VAL A 29 5.79 -5.10 -4.15
CA VAL A 29 5.56 -5.43 -5.57
C VAL A 29 6.27 -6.74 -5.90
N PHE A 30 5.55 -7.61 -6.59
CA PHE A 30 6.07 -8.87 -7.09
C PHE A 30 5.83 -8.99 -8.58
N LYS A 31 6.78 -9.63 -9.25
CA LYS A 31 6.61 -10.08 -10.63
C LYS A 31 6.13 -11.53 -10.59
N GLU A 32 5.09 -11.82 -11.36
CA GLU A 32 4.49 -13.16 -11.50
C GLU A 32 3.77 -13.65 -10.23
N TYR A 33 2.72 -14.45 -10.43
CA TYR A 33 1.97 -15.01 -9.32
C TYR A 33 2.62 -16.30 -8.84
N ASN A 34 3.14 -16.30 -7.62
CA ASN A 34 3.52 -17.51 -6.92
C ASN A 34 3.02 -17.43 -5.48
N ARG A 35 2.02 -18.26 -5.16
CA ARG A 35 1.34 -18.24 -3.86
C ARG A 35 2.29 -18.49 -2.69
N GLU A 36 3.19 -19.47 -2.80
CA GLU A 36 4.14 -19.79 -1.73
C GLU A 36 5.09 -18.62 -1.47
N VAL A 37 5.51 -17.93 -2.54
CA VAL A 37 6.36 -16.73 -2.43
C VAL A 37 5.60 -15.58 -1.78
N PHE A 38 4.31 -15.41 -2.07
CA PHE A 38 3.49 -14.37 -1.45
C PHE A 38 3.23 -14.63 0.02
N ASP A 39 2.85 -15.85 0.38
CA ASP A 39 2.62 -16.23 1.78
C ASP A 39 3.92 -16.02 2.60
N ALA A 40 5.07 -16.46 2.08
CA ALA A 40 6.37 -16.23 2.70
C ALA A 40 6.74 -14.74 2.81
N ALA A 41 6.43 -13.94 1.80
CA ALA A 41 6.65 -12.50 1.83
C ALA A 41 5.77 -11.78 2.87
N ILE A 42 4.50 -12.16 2.97
CA ILE A 42 3.56 -11.63 3.96
C ILE A 42 4.08 -11.93 5.36
N GLU A 43 4.47 -13.17 5.63
CA GLU A 43 5.03 -13.58 6.93
C GLU A 43 6.32 -12.82 7.25
N THR A 44 7.23 -12.71 6.27
CA THR A 44 8.51 -12.01 6.45
C THR A 44 8.30 -10.55 6.78
N GLN A 45 7.43 -9.86 6.03
CA GLN A 45 7.16 -8.44 6.20
C GLN A 45 6.41 -8.15 7.50
N THR A 46 5.38 -8.94 7.80
CA THR A 46 4.64 -8.85 9.07
C THR A 46 5.57 -9.08 10.25
N GLY A 47 6.42 -10.11 10.18
CA GLY A 47 7.43 -10.38 11.19
C GLY A 47 8.44 -9.25 11.35
N ALA A 48 8.82 -8.57 10.26
CA ALA A 48 9.69 -7.40 10.32
C ALA A 48 9.01 -6.23 11.05
N PHE A 49 7.74 -5.93 10.74
CA PHE A 49 6.99 -4.89 11.45
C PHE A 49 6.89 -5.15 12.95
N LEU A 50 6.59 -6.39 13.33
CA LEU A 50 6.49 -6.78 14.74
C LEU A 50 7.84 -6.69 15.46
N ARG A 51 8.93 -7.20 14.86
CA ARG A 51 10.28 -7.12 15.46
C ARG A 51 10.76 -5.69 15.64
N MET A 52 10.42 -4.82 14.70
CA MET A 52 10.82 -3.41 14.74
C MET A 52 9.89 -2.55 15.58
N GLY A 53 8.71 -3.05 15.94
CA GLY A 53 7.68 -2.25 16.61
C GLY A 53 7.16 -1.09 15.74
N ALA A 54 7.30 -1.17 14.42
CA ALA A 54 6.85 -0.12 13.50
C ALA A 54 6.51 -0.65 12.10
N MET A 55 5.56 0.00 11.45
CA MET A 55 5.20 -0.18 10.05
C MET A 55 5.79 0.95 9.20
N PHE A 56 6.46 0.60 8.10
CA PHE A 56 6.98 1.59 7.15
C PHE A 56 5.97 1.80 6.04
N VAL A 57 5.43 3.00 5.95
CA VAL A 57 4.40 3.38 4.99
C VAL A 57 4.85 4.58 4.19
N GLN A 58 4.24 4.83 3.05
CA GLN A 58 4.52 6.06 2.30
C GLN A 58 4.04 7.29 3.09
N LYS A 59 4.73 8.42 2.94
CA LYS A 59 4.38 9.67 3.61
C LYS A 59 3.06 10.23 3.09
N ASP A 60 2.92 10.25 1.77
CA ASP A 60 1.76 10.79 1.08
C ASP A 60 0.69 9.70 0.87
N GLN A 61 0.09 9.29 1.99
CA GLN A 61 -1.07 8.39 2.00
C GLN A 61 -2.23 9.06 1.25
N GLY A 62 -2.69 8.46 0.14
CA GLY A 62 -3.77 9.00 -0.70
C GLY A 62 -3.34 9.65 -2.03
N GLN A 63 -2.05 9.58 -2.39
CA GLN A 63 -1.57 9.96 -3.72
C GLN A 63 -1.28 8.74 -4.60
N ILE A 64 -1.18 8.96 -5.92
CA ILE A 64 -0.72 7.93 -6.86
C ILE A 64 0.70 7.51 -6.45
N ILE A 65 0.88 6.21 -6.22
CA ILE A 65 2.13 5.65 -5.76
C ILE A 65 2.94 5.17 -6.96
N GLU A 66 4.07 5.82 -7.21
CA GLU A 66 5.06 5.31 -8.14
C GLU A 66 5.87 4.18 -7.50
N LEU A 67 5.34 2.95 -7.61
CA LEU A 67 5.89 1.75 -7.01
C LEU A 67 7.32 1.39 -7.46
N ASN A 68 7.79 1.94 -8.59
CA ASN A 68 9.11 1.71 -9.16
C ASN A 68 10.17 2.74 -8.69
N LYS A 69 9.78 3.81 -8.00
CA LYS A 69 10.73 4.81 -7.48
C LYS A 69 11.19 4.41 -6.07
N MET A 70 12.48 4.67 -5.77
CA MET A 70 12.99 4.50 -4.42
C MET A 70 12.20 5.40 -3.46
N PRO A 71 11.77 4.89 -2.30
CA PRO A 71 10.77 5.58 -1.51
C PRO A 71 11.51 6.49 -0.54
N GLN A 72 12.00 7.62 -1.06
CA GLN A 72 12.57 8.70 -0.25
C GLN A 72 11.53 9.29 0.72
N ASP A 73 10.25 9.03 0.43
CA ASP A 73 9.10 9.50 1.19
C ASP A 73 8.43 8.37 2.00
N ARG A 74 9.18 7.53 2.73
CA ARG A 74 8.58 6.65 3.75
C ARG A 74 8.55 7.32 5.11
N ILE A 75 7.46 7.13 5.83
CA ILE A 75 7.34 7.40 7.26
C ILE A 75 7.32 6.08 8.03
N MET A 76 7.83 6.14 9.25
CA MET A 76 7.77 5.05 10.20
C MET A 76 6.60 5.31 11.15
N VAL A 77 5.62 4.42 11.16
CA VAL A 77 4.47 4.49 12.07
C VAL A 77 4.65 3.44 13.17
N PRO A 78 4.73 3.84 14.45
CA PRO A 78 4.84 2.90 15.56
C PRO A 78 3.67 1.91 15.62
N MET A 79 3.96 0.62 15.85
CA MET A 79 2.92 -0.43 15.93
C MET A 79 1.92 -0.18 17.06
N ARG A 80 2.29 0.54 18.13
CA ARG A 80 1.36 0.94 19.19
C ARG A 80 0.18 1.80 18.69
N TRP A 81 0.35 2.46 17.55
CA TRP A 81 -0.68 3.27 16.91
C TRP A 81 -1.46 2.49 15.86
N ILE A 82 -1.14 1.22 15.61
CA ILE A 82 -1.84 0.35 14.66
C ILE A 82 -2.74 -0.59 15.46
N VAL A 83 -4.06 -0.39 15.34
CA VAL A 83 -5.06 -1.18 16.09
C VAL A 83 -5.36 -2.52 15.43
N SER A 84 -5.28 -2.56 14.10
CA SER A 84 -5.50 -3.76 13.31
C SER A 84 -4.67 -3.67 12.03
N MET A 85 -4.33 -4.82 11.44
CA MET A 85 -3.64 -4.90 10.16
C MET A 85 -4.30 -5.93 9.25
N GLY A 86 -4.73 -5.49 8.08
CA GLY A 86 -5.22 -6.33 6.99
C GLY A 86 -4.17 -6.49 5.90
N VAL A 87 -4.21 -7.61 5.18
CA VAL A 87 -3.33 -7.88 4.04
C VAL A 87 -4.16 -8.35 2.87
N GLU A 88 -3.92 -7.75 1.70
CA GLU A 88 -4.58 -8.13 0.45
C GLU A 88 -3.55 -8.27 -0.68
N VAL A 89 -3.77 -9.24 -1.56
CA VAL A 89 -2.97 -9.43 -2.78
C VAL A 89 -3.81 -8.92 -3.94
N VAL A 90 -3.32 -7.87 -4.60
CA VAL A 90 -4.00 -7.19 -5.70
C VAL A 90 -3.21 -7.45 -6.98
N ASN A 91 -3.91 -7.77 -8.06
CA ASN A 91 -3.28 -7.85 -9.37
C ASN A 91 -3.04 -6.44 -9.91
N MET A 92 -1.81 -6.11 -10.31
CA MET A 92 -1.58 -4.91 -11.11
C MET A 92 -2.12 -5.18 -12.51
N VAL A 93 -3.37 -4.80 -12.72
CA VAL A 93 -3.91 -4.72 -14.08
C VAL A 93 -3.07 -3.67 -14.80
N GLY A 94 -2.36 -4.11 -15.83
CA GLY A 94 -1.43 -3.28 -16.57
C GLY A 94 -2.08 -2.02 -17.12
N GLU A 95 -1.29 -0.96 -17.11
CA GLU A 95 -1.51 0.34 -17.75
C GLU A 95 -2.58 1.21 -17.06
N LEU A 96 -2.12 2.09 -16.15
CA LEU A 96 -2.73 3.42 -16.04
C LEU A 96 -2.87 3.93 -17.47
N SER A 97 -4.11 4.01 -17.97
CA SER A 97 -4.32 4.55 -19.32
C SER A 97 -3.73 5.96 -19.36
N MET A 98 -3.18 6.34 -20.52
CA MET A 98 -2.77 7.73 -20.72
C MET A 98 -3.93 8.65 -20.28
N PRO A 99 -3.66 9.71 -19.52
CA PRO A 99 -4.71 10.61 -19.05
C PRO A 99 -5.59 11.02 -20.23
N ASP A 100 -6.90 10.93 -20.05
CA ASP A 100 -7.84 11.41 -21.07
C ASP A 100 -7.68 12.93 -21.29
N GLU A 101 -8.37 13.51 -22.27
CA GLU A 101 -8.29 14.95 -22.58
C GLU A 101 -8.66 15.87 -21.40
N ALA A 102 -9.23 15.31 -20.31
CA ALA A 102 -9.56 15.98 -19.07
C ALA A 102 -8.56 15.70 -17.91
N GLY A 103 -7.50 14.92 -18.16
CA GLY A 103 -6.47 14.59 -17.18
C GLY A 103 -6.81 13.44 -16.23
N ILE A 104 -7.81 12.61 -16.56
CA ILE A 104 -8.27 11.50 -15.70
C ILE A 104 -7.64 10.19 -16.18
N GLU A 105 -6.92 9.51 -15.29
CA GLU A 105 -6.40 8.15 -15.53
C GLU A 105 -7.56 7.15 -15.36
N ARG A 106 -7.90 6.40 -16.42
CA ARG A 106 -8.94 5.36 -16.40
C ARG A 106 -8.33 3.96 -16.39
N LEU A 107 -9.08 2.96 -15.91
CA LEU A 107 -8.69 1.57 -16.07
C LEU A 107 -8.92 1.12 -17.52
N SER A 108 -8.23 0.05 -17.94
CA SER A 108 -8.42 -0.56 -19.28
C SER A 108 -9.84 -1.11 -19.52
N SER A 109 -10.65 -1.24 -18.46
CA SER A 109 -12.08 -1.57 -18.51
C SER A 109 -12.98 -0.36 -18.82
N GLY A 110 -12.44 0.87 -18.88
CA GLY A 110 -13.20 2.11 -18.99
C GLY A 110 -13.78 2.62 -17.67
N GLU A 111 -13.63 1.85 -16.59
CA GLU A 111 -14.04 2.24 -15.25
C GLU A 111 -13.11 3.33 -14.68
N GLU A 112 -13.70 4.29 -13.97
CA GLU A 112 -12.92 5.26 -13.21
C GLU A 112 -12.28 4.53 -12.01
N PRO A 113 -10.95 4.60 -11.81
CA PRO A 113 -10.34 4.11 -10.59
C PRO A 113 -10.94 4.90 -9.43
N VAL A 114 -11.69 4.17 -8.59
CA VAL A 114 -12.46 4.57 -7.41
C VAL A 114 -12.15 6.00 -6.93
N LYS A 115 -13.08 6.93 -7.17
CA LYS A 115 -13.11 8.23 -6.48
C LYS A 115 -13.57 7.99 -5.04
N GLN A 116 -12.76 8.51 -4.09
CA GLN A 116 -13.01 8.77 -2.65
C GLN A 116 -14.06 7.91 -1.94
#